data_AF-A0A2Z5TNJ1-F1
#
_entry.id   AF-A0A2Z5TNJ1-F1
#
_cell.length_a   1.000
_cell.length_b   1.000
_cell.length_c   1.000
_cell.angle_alpha   90.00
_cell.angle_beta   90.00
_cell.angle_gamma   90.00
#
_symmetry.space_group_name_H-M   'P 1'
#
loop_
_entity.id
_entity.type
_entity.pdbx_description
1 polymer ?
#
loop_
_entity_poly.entity_id
_entity_poly.type
_entity_poly.pdbx_seq_one_letter_code
_entity_poly.pdbx_strand_id
1 'polypeptide(L)'
;MQEIIKTNEVTSSIHITPFYMNEKLSLQEEFDIARFYVESSDCVSLTERKEFAPKNMFWLSPESEYRILEKYITLDDMERTHFLLEKTDVLGFQNSLQTYMQFLMDRGVPQMMKWLYDMCDLDSASVPYGCFCFEIRSK
;
A
#
# COMPACT_ATOMS: atom_id res chain seq x y z
N MET A 1 4.86 -2.14 -12.31
CA MET A 1 4.52 -3.28 -11.43
C MET A 1 4.50 -4.62 -12.17
N GLN A 2 3.79 -4.77 -13.30
CA GLN A 2 3.82 -6.02 -14.08
C GLN A 2 5.22 -6.49 -14.50
N GLU A 3 6.13 -5.54 -14.79
CA GLU A 3 7.52 -5.87 -15.10
C GLU A 3 8.25 -6.49 -13.91
N ILE A 4 8.04 -5.96 -12.68
CA ILE A 4 8.58 -6.51 -11.43
C ILE A 4 8.02 -7.91 -11.19
N ILE A 5 6.72 -8.12 -11.39
CA ILE A 5 6.10 -9.44 -11.20
C ILE A 5 6.66 -10.48 -12.19
N LYS A 6 7.09 -10.06 -13.37
CA LYS A 6 7.65 -10.97 -14.38
C LYS A 6 9.12 -11.32 -14.11
N THR A 7 9.79 -10.63 -13.19
CA THR A 7 11.13 -11.06 -12.77
C THR A 7 10.98 -12.31 -11.90
N ASN A 8 11.87 -13.27 -12.10
CA ASN A 8 11.99 -14.43 -11.20
C ASN A 8 12.97 -14.10 -10.06
N GLU A 9 12.93 -12.86 -9.58
CA GLU A 9 13.85 -12.32 -8.60
C GLU A 9 13.08 -11.78 -7.39
N VAL A 10 13.69 -11.91 -6.22
CA VAL A 10 13.18 -11.39 -4.96
C VAL A 10 14.16 -10.33 -4.44
N THR A 11 13.66 -9.13 -4.19
CA THR A 11 14.40 -8.03 -3.58
C THR A 11 14.43 -8.19 -2.05
N SER A 12 15.43 -7.65 -1.37
CA SER A 12 15.51 -7.70 0.10
C SER A 12 14.35 -6.96 0.76
N SER A 13 13.93 -5.84 0.16
CA SER A 13 12.66 -5.20 0.49
C SER A 13 12.10 -4.38 -0.67
N ILE A 14 10.78 -4.24 -0.70
CA ILE A 14 10.08 -3.30 -1.58
C ILE A 14 8.96 -2.60 -0.83
N HIS A 15 8.90 -1.28 -0.99
CA HIS A 15 7.85 -0.42 -0.48
C HIS A 15 7.16 0.29 -1.64
N ILE A 16 5.84 0.37 -1.60
CA ILE A 16 5.07 1.14 -2.57
C ILE A 16 4.12 2.05 -1.81
N THR A 17 4.35 3.37 -1.90
CA THR A 17 3.48 4.38 -1.29
C THR A 17 2.62 5.01 -2.39
N PRO A 18 1.30 4.81 -2.37
CA PRO A 18 0.39 5.51 -3.26
C PRO A 18 0.21 6.96 -2.81
N PHE A 19 0.11 7.87 -3.77
CA PHE A 19 -0.23 9.27 -3.53
C PHE A 19 -1.03 9.84 -4.70
N TYR A 20 -1.78 10.90 -4.45
CA TYR A 20 -2.54 11.62 -5.46
C TYR A 20 -1.98 13.02 -5.62
N MET A 21 -1.72 13.41 -6.87
CA MET A 21 -1.36 14.78 -7.21
C MET A 21 -2.49 15.43 -7.99
N ASN A 22 -2.75 16.70 -7.75
CA ASN A 22 -3.67 17.51 -8.54
C ASN A 22 -3.08 18.89 -8.79
N GLU A 23 -2.79 19.22 -10.04
CA GLU A 23 -2.14 20.49 -10.39
C GLU A 23 -3.06 21.69 -10.16
N LYS A 24 -4.36 21.54 -10.46
CA LYS A 24 -5.34 22.62 -10.34
C LYS A 24 -5.55 23.02 -8.88
N LEU A 25 -5.53 22.06 -7.97
CA LEU A 25 -5.66 22.30 -6.52
C LEU A 25 -4.31 22.53 -5.83
N SER A 26 -3.18 22.37 -6.54
CA SER A 26 -1.84 22.32 -5.93
C SER A 26 -1.78 21.33 -4.75
N LEU A 27 -2.43 20.18 -4.92
CA LEU A 27 -2.58 19.14 -3.91
C LEU A 27 -1.59 18.00 -4.17
N GLN A 28 -0.94 17.54 -3.11
CA GLN A 28 -0.27 16.24 -3.05
C GLN A 28 -0.69 15.56 -1.74
N GLU A 29 -1.41 14.45 -1.84
CA GLU A 29 -1.90 13.67 -0.70
C GLU A 29 -1.29 12.28 -0.72
N GLU A 30 -0.57 11.92 0.34
CA GLU A 30 0.03 10.58 0.52
C GLU A 30 -0.92 9.66 1.29
N PHE A 31 -1.11 8.44 0.79
CA PHE A 31 -1.97 7.45 1.44
C PHE A 31 -1.12 6.42 2.17
N ASP A 32 -0.43 6.86 3.22
CA ASP A 32 0.50 6.02 3.99
C ASP A 32 -0.15 4.76 4.55
N ILE A 33 -1.44 4.84 4.89
CA ILE A 33 -2.17 3.66 5.36
C ILE A 33 -2.27 2.60 4.26
N ALA A 34 -2.39 2.97 2.99
CA ALA A 34 -2.50 2.04 1.87
C ALA A 34 -1.15 1.59 1.30
N ARG A 35 -0.04 1.82 2.02
CA ARG A 35 1.31 1.44 1.63
C ARG A 35 1.46 -0.07 1.55
N PHE A 36 2.12 -0.54 0.50
CA PHE A 36 2.61 -1.90 0.37
C PHE A 36 4.02 -2.04 0.94
N TYR A 37 4.27 -3.14 1.65
CA TYR A 37 5.57 -3.50 2.15
C TYR A 37 5.81 -5.01 2.04
N VAL A 38 6.90 -5.39 1.37
CA VAL A 38 7.44 -6.75 1.44
C VAL A 38 8.87 -6.67 1.94
N GLU A 39 9.20 -7.53 2.89
CA GLU A 39 10.56 -7.82 3.32
C GLU A 39 10.88 -9.29 3.06
N SER A 40 12.10 -9.57 2.58
CA SER A 40 12.57 -10.93 2.38
C SER A 40 13.80 -11.24 3.26
N SER A 41 13.76 -12.39 3.91
CA SER A 41 14.80 -12.90 4.80
C SER A 41 15.30 -14.27 4.33
N ASP A 42 16.49 -14.67 4.76
CA ASP A 42 17.02 -16.01 4.47
C ASP A 42 16.21 -17.10 5.18
N CYS A 43 15.67 -16.80 6.36
CA CYS A 43 14.80 -17.67 7.16
C CYS A 43 13.65 -16.85 7.73
N VAL A 44 12.43 -17.41 7.72
CA VAL A 44 11.25 -16.78 8.32
C VAL A 44 10.51 -17.79 9.21
N SER A 45 10.48 -17.54 10.51
CA SER A 45 9.65 -18.32 11.43
C SER A 45 8.16 -17.98 11.29
N LEU A 46 7.29 -18.91 11.70
CA LEU A 46 5.84 -18.68 11.75
C LEU A 46 5.47 -17.50 12.66
N THR A 47 6.21 -17.29 13.75
CA THR A 47 5.99 -16.18 14.68
C THR A 47 6.35 -14.85 14.02
N GLU A 48 7.53 -14.76 13.39
CA GLU A 48 7.94 -13.54 12.68
C GLU A 48 6.95 -13.17 11.58
N ARG A 49 6.49 -14.16 10.80
CA ARG A 49 5.51 -13.92 9.74
C ARG A 49 4.19 -13.37 10.28
N LYS A 50 3.69 -13.89 11.40
CA LYS A 50 2.44 -13.44 12.03
C LYS A 50 2.56 -12.04 12.65
N GLU A 51 3.72 -11.71 13.21
CA GLU A 51 3.95 -10.43 13.87
C GLU A 51 4.38 -9.31 12.92
N PHE A 52 4.74 -9.65 11.68
CA PHE A 52 5.30 -8.68 10.73
C PHE A 52 4.35 -7.52 10.41
N ALA A 53 3.12 -7.81 9.97
CA ALA A 53 2.16 -6.76 9.64
C ALA A 53 1.82 -5.89 10.87
N PRO A 54 1.47 -6.46 12.06
CA PRO A 54 1.25 -5.68 13.27
C PRO A 54 2.41 -4.75 13.67
N LYS A 55 3.67 -5.18 13.47
CA LYS A 55 4.87 -4.38 13.80
C LYS A 55 5.13 -3.24 12.82
N ASN A 56 4.68 -3.36 11.57
CA ASN A 56 5.01 -2.42 10.50
C ASN A 56 3.85 -1.50 10.12
N MET A 57 2.64 -1.78 10.58
CA MET A 57 1.48 -0.90 10.41
C MET A 57 1.37 0.08 11.58
N PHE A 58 2.09 1.21 11.48
CA PHE A 58 2.21 2.20 12.56
C PHE A 58 0.88 2.75 13.08
N TRP A 59 -0.18 2.71 12.26
CA TRP A 59 -1.50 3.22 12.59
C TRP A 59 -2.38 2.27 13.41
N LEU A 60 -1.93 1.03 13.66
CA LEU A 60 -2.66 0.07 14.51
C LEU A 60 -2.59 0.39 16.01
N SER A 61 -1.80 1.39 16.40
CA SER A 61 -1.81 1.87 17.79
C SER A 61 -3.21 2.36 18.17
N PRO A 62 -3.75 1.98 19.35
CA PRO A 62 -5.04 2.49 19.84
C PRO A 62 -5.13 4.02 19.88
N GLU A 63 -3.99 4.68 20.07
CA GLU A 63 -3.83 6.14 20.16
C GLU A 63 -3.52 6.80 18.81
N SER A 64 -3.57 6.05 17.70
CA SER A 64 -3.25 6.56 16.38
C SER A 64 -4.30 7.55 15.89
N GLU A 65 -3.85 8.74 15.47
CA GLU A 65 -4.72 9.74 14.82
C GLU A 65 -5.26 9.24 13.47
N TYR A 66 -4.62 8.24 12.86
CA TYR A 66 -5.03 7.63 11.59
C TYR A 66 -6.29 6.77 11.72
N ARG A 67 -6.81 6.53 12.93
CA ARG A 67 -8.08 5.80 13.11
C ARG A 67 -9.26 6.46 12.40
N ILE A 68 -9.23 7.79 12.22
CA ILE A 68 -10.24 8.50 11.43
C ILE A 68 -10.34 8.00 9.98
N LEU A 69 -9.28 7.38 9.47
CA LEU A 69 -9.17 6.90 8.10
C LEU A 69 -9.61 5.43 7.93
N GLU A 70 -9.92 4.72 9.03
CA GLU A 70 -10.47 3.35 9.00
C GLU A 70 -11.79 3.27 8.20
N LYS A 71 -12.52 4.38 8.06
CA LYS A 71 -13.72 4.46 7.22
C LYS A 71 -13.44 4.28 5.73
N TYR A 72 -12.20 4.54 5.29
CA TYR A 72 -11.77 4.39 3.90
C TYR A 72 -11.06 3.06 3.70
N ILE A 73 -10.10 2.74 4.57
CA ILE A 73 -9.23 1.56 4.43
C ILE A 73 -9.29 0.75 5.72
N THR A 74 -9.77 -0.51 5.65
CA THR A 74 -9.99 -1.34 6.83
C THR A 74 -8.77 -2.19 7.17
N LEU A 75 -8.74 -2.78 8.38
CA LEU A 75 -7.69 -3.72 8.78
C LEU A 75 -7.53 -4.88 7.77
N ASP A 76 -8.65 -5.49 7.36
CA ASP A 76 -8.67 -6.59 6.37
C ASP A 76 -8.09 -6.18 5.00
N ASP A 77 -8.25 -4.91 4.62
CA ASP A 77 -7.64 -4.39 3.39
C ASP A 77 -6.12 -4.34 3.52
N MET A 78 -5.63 -4.09 4.74
CA MET A 78 -4.21 -3.88 5.03
C MET A 78 -3.43 -5.14 5.32
N GLU A 79 -4.07 -6.21 5.78
CA GLU A 79 -3.45 -7.54 5.83
C GLU A 79 -2.97 -8.01 4.44
N ARG A 80 -3.49 -7.39 3.36
CA ARG A 80 -3.11 -7.63 1.97
C ARG A 80 -1.92 -6.79 1.49
N THR A 81 -1.27 -6.04 2.38
CA THR A 81 -0.25 -5.05 2.01
C THR A 81 1.11 -5.28 2.66
N HIS A 82 1.21 -6.07 3.74
CA HIS A 82 2.44 -6.27 4.50
C HIS A 82 2.84 -7.76 4.53
N PHE A 83 3.98 -8.11 3.95
CA PHE A 83 4.42 -9.51 3.81
C PHE A 83 5.88 -9.71 4.23
N LEU A 84 6.12 -10.77 5.00
CA LEU A 84 7.45 -11.29 5.30
C LEU A 84 7.63 -12.66 4.63
N LEU A 85 8.58 -12.73 3.71
CA LEU A 85 8.81 -13.89 2.85
C LEU A 85 10.24 -14.41 2.97
N GLU A 86 10.45 -15.65 2.58
CA GLU A 86 11.82 -16.15 2.38
C GLU A 86 12.34 -15.66 1.03
N LYS A 87 13.65 -15.37 0.90
CA LYS A 87 14.26 -14.93 -0.36
C LYS A 87 14.11 -15.94 -1.50
N THR A 88 13.92 -17.21 -1.16
CA THR A 88 13.68 -18.31 -2.10
C THR A 88 12.22 -18.38 -2.57
N ASP A 89 11.30 -17.67 -1.90
CA ASP A 89 9.86 -17.70 -2.19
C ASP A 89 9.47 -16.68 -3.27
N VAL A 90 9.94 -16.94 -4.49
CA VAL A 90 9.63 -16.12 -5.68
C VAL A 90 8.11 -16.04 -5.93
N LEU A 91 7.40 -17.15 -5.75
CA LEU A 91 5.94 -17.19 -5.97
C LEU A 91 5.20 -16.37 -4.92
N GLY A 92 5.59 -16.45 -3.65
CA GLY A 92 5.06 -15.59 -2.60
C GLY A 92 5.27 -14.11 -2.89
N PHE A 93 6.44 -13.74 -3.41
CA PHE A 93 6.76 -12.36 -3.79
C PHE A 93 5.91 -11.86 -4.96
N GLN A 94 5.74 -12.68 -6.01
CA GLN A 94 4.88 -12.33 -7.14
C GLN A 94 3.40 -12.23 -6.71
N ASN A 95 2.95 -13.16 -5.87
CA ASN A 95 1.58 -13.19 -5.37
C ASN A 95 1.26 -12.01 -4.46
N SER A 96 2.20 -11.52 -3.64
CA SER A 96 1.99 -10.35 -2.80
C SER A 96 1.79 -9.09 -3.63
N LEU A 97 2.60 -8.89 -4.68
CA LEU A 97 2.44 -7.79 -5.63
C LEU A 97 1.10 -7.86 -6.38
N GLN A 98 0.70 -9.04 -6.84
CA GLN A 98 -0.61 -9.24 -7.49
C GLN A 98 -1.77 -8.96 -6.53
N THR A 99 -1.65 -9.41 -5.28
CA THR A 99 -2.65 -9.17 -4.23
C THR A 99 -2.81 -7.67 -3.98
N TYR A 100 -1.70 -6.93 -3.93
CA TYR A 100 -1.73 -5.47 -3.78
C TYR A 100 -2.36 -4.76 -4.98
N MET A 101 -2.03 -5.18 -6.21
CA MET A 101 -2.68 -4.64 -7.42
C MET A 101 -4.19 -4.86 -7.40
N GLN A 102 -4.63 -6.06 -7.03
CA GLN A 102 -6.06 -6.38 -6.95
C GLN A 102 -6.76 -5.51 -5.89
N PHE A 103 -6.14 -5.37 -4.71
CA PHE A 103 -6.62 -4.47 -3.66
C PHE A 103 -6.77 -3.04 -4.19
N LEU A 104 -5.76 -2.48 -4.84
CA LEU A 104 -5.79 -1.12 -5.38
C LEU A 104 -6.96 -0.93 -6.36
N MET A 105 -7.17 -1.88 -7.27
CA MET A 105 -8.22 -1.77 -8.30
C MET A 105 -9.63 -1.93 -7.73
N ASP A 106 -9.84 -2.93 -6.86
CA ASP A 106 -11.18 -3.26 -6.37
C ASP A 106 -11.66 -2.29 -5.31
N ARG A 107 -10.73 -1.77 -4.49
CA ARG A 107 -11.09 -1.11 -3.24
C ARG A 107 -10.19 0.06 -2.87
N GLY A 108 -8.88 -0.09 -2.95
CA GLY A 108 -7.92 0.94 -2.54
C GLY A 108 -8.15 2.27 -3.24
N VAL A 109 -8.07 2.31 -4.57
CA VAL A 109 -8.26 3.54 -5.37
C VAL A 109 -9.66 4.15 -5.16
N PRO A 110 -10.77 3.39 -5.24
CA PRO A 110 -12.10 3.93 -4.92
C PRO A 110 -12.19 4.58 -3.53
N GLN A 111 -11.55 4.00 -2.51
CA GLN A 111 -11.60 4.54 -1.15
C GLN A 111 -10.68 5.74 -0.96
N MET A 112 -9.49 5.72 -1.55
CA MET A 112 -8.59 6.88 -1.61
C MET A 112 -9.26 8.05 -2.35
N MET A 113 -10.05 7.79 -3.40
CA MET A 113 -10.85 8.83 -4.04
C MET A 113 -11.89 9.44 -3.10
N LYS A 114 -12.62 8.62 -2.33
CA LYS A 114 -13.58 9.14 -1.33
C LYS A 114 -12.89 9.97 -0.26
N TRP A 115 -11.71 9.54 0.21
CA TRP A 115 -10.88 10.34 1.09
C TRP A 115 -10.63 11.73 0.49
N LEU A 116 -10.16 11.80 -0.76
CA LEU A 116 -9.85 13.08 -1.41
C LEU A 116 -11.08 13.99 -1.51
N TYR A 117 -12.26 13.45 -1.79
CA TYR A 117 -13.52 14.21 -1.79
C TYR A 117 -13.89 14.73 -0.40
N ASP A 118 -13.74 13.90 0.63
CA ASP A 118 -14.18 14.21 1.99
C ASP A 118 -13.20 15.13 2.74
N MET A 119 -11.89 15.02 2.47
CA MET A 119 -10.83 15.60 3.30
C MET A 119 -9.96 16.62 2.57
N CYS A 120 -9.92 16.60 1.23
CA CYS A 120 -8.97 17.38 0.44
C CYS A 120 -9.65 18.32 -0.57
N ASP A 121 -10.96 18.58 -0.39
CA ASP A 121 -11.77 19.43 -1.27
C ASP A 121 -11.68 19.08 -2.76
N LEU A 122 -11.38 17.82 -3.10
CA LEU A 122 -11.39 17.37 -4.48
C LEU A 122 -12.82 17.46 -5.01
N ASP A 123 -13.03 18.07 -6.18
CA ASP A 123 -14.33 18.12 -6.85
C ASP A 123 -14.27 17.51 -8.25
N SER A 124 -15.44 17.19 -8.81
CA SER A 124 -15.56 16.61 -10.15
C SER A 124 -14.92 17.47 -11.24
N ALA A 125 -14.88 18.79 -11.06
CA ALA A 125 -14.26 19.73 -12.00
C ALA A 125 -12.73 19.76 -11.90
N SER A 126 -12.15 19.16 -10.85
CA SER A 126 -10.72 19.12 -10.59
C SER A 126 -10.13 17.74 -10.83
N VAL A 127 -10.93 16.66 -10.79
CA VAL A 127 -10.50 15.29 -11.10
C VAL A 127 -9.65 15.16 -12.38
N PRO A 128 -10.00 15.80 -13.52
CA PRO A 128 -9.22 15.65 -14.75
C PRO A 128 -7.79 16.20 -14.67
N TYR A 129 -7.48 17.00 -13.64
CA TYR A 129 -6.18 17.65 -13.43
C TYR A 129 -5.29 16.90 -12.43
N GLY A 130 -5.68 15.68 -12.05
CA GLY A 130 -4.91 14.88 -11.12
C GLY A 130 -4.71 13.44 -11.56
N CYS A 131 -3.78 12.78 -10.89
CA CYS A 131 -3.41 11.40 -11.16
C CYS A 131 -2.99 10.68 -9.88
N PHE A 132 -3.26 9.38 -9.82
CA PHE A 132 -2.62 8.51 -8.84
C PHE A 132 -1.20 8.19 -9.29
N CYS A 133 -0.27 8.34 -8.36
CA CYS A 133 1.13 8.04 -8.51
C CYS A 133 1.57 7.08 -7.41
N PHE A 134 2.71 6.41 -7.65
CA PHE A 134 3.24 5.39 -6.77
C PHE A 134 4.74 5.59 -6.64
N GLU A 135 5.20 5.84 -5.42
CA GLU A 135 6.62 5.86 -5.11
C GLU A 135 7.06 4.45 -4.77
N ILE A 136 8.06 3.92 -5.50
CA ILE A 136 8.61 2.59 -5.26
C ILE A 136 10.02 2.72 -4.72
N ARG A 137 10.27 2.12 -3.55
CA ARG A 137 11.60 2.01 -2.94
C ARG A 137 11.96 0.54 -2.79
N SER A 138 13.07 0.12 -3.38
CA SER A 138 13.53 -1.28 -3.36
C SER A 138 14.99 -1.37 -2.92
N LYS A 139 15.37 -2.45 -2.23
CA LYS A 139 16.75 -2.75 -1.83
C LYS A 139 17.16 -4.16 -2.22
#